data_AF-A0A8H8STF4-F1
#
_entry.id   AF-A0A8H8STF4-F1
#
_cell.length_a   1.000
_cell.length_b   1.000
_cell.length_c   1.000
_cell.angle_alpha   90.00
_cell.angle_beta   90.00
_cell.angle_gamma   90.00
#
_symmetry.space_group_name_H-M   'P 1'
#
loop_
_entity.id
_entity.type
_entity.pdbx_description
1 polymer ?
#
loop_
_entity_poly.entity_id
_entity_poly.type
_entity_poly.pdbx_seq_one_letter_code
_entity_poly.pdbx_strand_id
1 'polypeptide(L)'
;MTWITTITRLGGCRPSRNLLISKGYRIGPNARASHTFVLYAPDCNDPDALSRRLSVRGSHMAKAKEDVGRFVIRGGAMLAPDSDLDAVAAGGPKKMIGSVIFVRGNSLEEVTKRVKEDIYYTSGVKNGH
;
A
#
# COMPACT_ATOMS: atom_id res chain seq x y z
N MET A 1 36.75 -26.32 12.60
CA MET A 1 37.07 -25.93 13.99
C MET A 1 35.78 -25.69 14.74
N THR A 2 35.42 -26.60 15.64
CA THR A 2 34.31 -26.46 16.59
C THR A 2 34.85 -25.82 17.86
N TRP A 3 34.20 -24.77 18.37
CA TRP A 3 34.42 -24.30 19.73
C TRP A 3 33.09 -24.25 20.46
N ILE A 4 32.93 -25.19 21.37
CA ILE A 4 31.92 -25.20 22.43
C ILE A 4 32.49 -24.36 23.58
N THR A 5 31.67 -23.48 24.15
CA THR A 5 31.90 -23.00 25.52
C THR A 5 30.58 -23.07 26.26
N THR A 6 30.50 -24.03 27.16
CA THR A 6 29.47 -24.16 28.19
C THR A 6 29.84 -23.24 29.36
N ILE A 7 28.91 -22.47 29.90
CA ILE A 7 28.91 -22.13 31.33
C ILE A 7 27.48 -21.87 31.85
N THR A 8 27.10 -22.79 32.74
CA THR A 8 26.37 -22.68 34.01
C THR A 8 25.02 -21.95 34.10
N ARG A 9 24.01 -22.78 34.37
CA ARG A 9 22.71 -22.43 34.94
C ARG A 9 22.78 -22.51 36.48
N LEU A 10 22.63 -21.38 37.16
CA LEU A 10 22.17 -21.23 38.55
C LEU A 10 21.38 -19.91 38.51
N GLY A 11 20.11 -19.76 38.88
CA GLY A 11 19.34 -20.25 40.01
C GLY A 11 18.26 -19.16 40.20
N GLY A 12 17.00 -19.54 40.41
CA GLY A 12 15.84 -18.64 40.23
C GLY A 12 15.68 -17.52 41.27
N CYS A 13 14.83 -16.54 40.92
CA CYS A 13 13.74 -16.02 41.76
C CYS A 13 12.99 -14.86 41.06
N ARG A 14 11.75 -15.15 40.63
CA ARG A 14 10.51 -14.33 40.54
C ARG A 14 10.51 -12.87 40.01
N PRO A 15 9.36 -12.42 39.47
CA PRO A 15 9.29 -11.35 38.48
C PRO A 15 9.10 -9.98 39.14
N SER A 16 9.98 -9.02 38.84
CA SER A 16 9.64 -7.61 38.99
C SER A 16 8.98 -7.13 37.70
N ARG A 17 7.66 -7.00 37.74
CA ARG A 17 6.90 -6.16 36.81
C ARG A 17 7.57 -4.79 36.75
N ASN A 18 8.30 -4.50 35.68
CA ASN A 18 8.53 -3.13 35.25
C ASN A 18 7.67 -2.87 34.02
N LEU A 19 6.47 -2.42 34.37
CA LEU A 19 5.47 -1.82 33.53
C LEU A 19 6.04 -0.52 32.96
N LEU A 20 6.78 -0.58 31.85
CA LEU A 20 6.92 0.58 30.97
C LEU A 20 5.66 0.60 30.10
N ILE A 21 4.64 1.30 30.60
CA ILE A 21 3.49 1.73 29.81
C ILE A 21 4.03 2.65 28.70
N SER A 22 4.42 2.08 27.57
CA SER A 22 4.40 2.83 26.33
C SER A 22 2.94 3.20 26.12
N LYS A 23 2.62 4.50 26.23
CA LYS A 23 1.30 5.11 26.02
C LYS A 23 0.43 4.23 25.12
N GLY A 24 -0.42 3.44 25.77
CA GLY A 24 -1.35 2.56 25.10
C GLY A 24 -2.26 3.41 24.23
N TYR A 25 -2.26 3.14 22.93
CA TYR A 25 -3.38 3.50 22.09
C TYR A 25 -4.59 2.72 22.62
N ARG A 26 -5.37 3.37 23.49
CA ARG A 26 -6.68 2.86 23.91
C ARG A 26 -7.56 2.92 22.66
N ILE A 27 -7.68 1.81 21.95
CA ILE A 27 -8.81 1.56 21.04
C ILE A 27 -10.04 1.62 21.96
N GLY A 28 -10.74 2.76 21.98
CA GLY A 28 -12.04 2.83 22.62
C GLY A 28 -12.97 1.77 22.03
N PRO A 29 -13.96 1.27 22.77
CA PRO A 29 -14.80 0.12 22.38
C PRO A 29 -15.65 0.32 21.11
N ASN A 30 -15.47 1.42 20.37
CA ASN A 30 -16.16 1.76 19.13
C ASN A 30 -15.25 2.23 17.99
N ALA A 31 -13.92 2.15 18.14
CA ALA A 31 -13.03 2.36 16.99
C ALA A 31 -13.06 1.08 16.13
N ARG A 32 -13.85 1.11 15.05
CA ARG A 32 -13.90 0.03 14.07
C ARG A 32 -12.46 -0.25 13.60
N ALA A 33 -12.02 -1.49 13.73
CA ALA A 33 -10.65 -1.86 13.39
C ALA A 33 -10.42 -1.56 11.91
N SER A 34 -9.47 -0.67 11.61
CA SER A 34 -9.09 -0.37 10.25
C SER A 34 -8.05 -1.39 9.78
N HIS A 35 -8.35 -2.11 8.71
CA HIS A 35 -7.46 -3.10 8.12
C HIS A 35 -6.69 -2.50 6.94
N THR A 36 -5.51 -3.06 6.67
CA THR A 36 -4.71 -2.70 5.49
C THR A 36 -5.01 -3.68 4.37
N PHE A 37 -5.32 -3.17 3.19
CA PHE A 37 -5.56 -3.94 1.99
C PHE A 37 -4.56 -3.55 0.90
N VAL A 38 -4.23 -4.51 0.03
CA VAL A 38 -3.40 -4.28 -1.15
C VAL A 38 -4.32 -4.20 -2.36
N LEU A 39 -4.37 -3.05 -3.00
CA LEU A 39 -4.99 -2.88 -4.29
C LEU A 39 -3.94 -3.17 -5.36
N TYR A 40 -4.14 -4.29 -6.06
CA TYR A 40 -3.47 -4.60 -7.32
C TYR A 40 -4.40 -4.23 -8.47
N ALA A 41 -4.00 -3.26 -9.30
CA ALA A 41 -4.83 -2.72 -10.37
C ALA A 41 -4.02 -2.58 -11.67
N PRO A 42 -3.88 -3.66 -12.45
CA PRO A 42 -3.29 -3.57 -13.79
C PRO A 42 -4.17 -2.72 -14.71
N ASP A 43 -3.54 -2.01 -15.64
CA ASP A 43 -4.25 -1.29 -16.68
C ASP A 43 -4.80 -2.29 -17.72
N CYS A 44 -5.73 -1.85 -18.56
CA CYS A 44 -6.24 -2.67 -19.67
C CYS A 44 -5.12 -2.99 -20.68
N ASN A 45 -5.21 -4.14 -21.35
CA ASN A 45 -4.22 -4.61 -22.31
C ASN A 45 -4.38 -4.01 -23.73
N ASP A 46 -5.24 -3.01 -23.90
CA ASP A 46 -5.42 -2.34 -25.18
C ASP A 46 -4.35 -1.23 -25.41
N PRO A 47 -4.01 -0.92 -26.67
CA PRO A 47 -3.01 0.10 -26.99
C PRO A 47 -3.33 1.51 -26.44
N ASP A 48 -4.62 1.81 -26.25
CA ASP A 48 -5.07 3.13 -25.82
C ASP A 48 -5.09 3.30 -24.29
N ALA A 49 -4.84 2.23 -23.52
CA ALA A 49 -4.90 2.24 -22.06
C ALA A 49 -3.93 3.27 -21.45
N LEU A 50 -2.69 3.33 -21.97
CA LEU A 50 -1.69 4.29 -21.50
C LEU A 50 -2.10 5.74 -21.80
N SER A 51 -2.64 5.99 -22.99
CA SER A 51 -3.12 7.32 -23.40
C SER A 51 -4.26 7.80 -22.50
N ARG A 52 -5.26 6.93 -22.28
CA ARG A 52 -6.38 7.19 -21.35
C ARG A 52 -5.91 7.43 -19.92
N ARG A 53 -4.92 6.65 -19.47
CA ARG A 53 -4.30 6.86 -18.16
C ARG A 53 -3.67 8.23 -18.05
N LEU A 54 -2.89 8.64 -19.04
CA LEU A 54 -2.19 9.92 -19.03
C LEU A 54 -3.16 11.11 -19.04
N SER A 55 -4.27 11.02 -19.77
CA SER A 55 -5.27 12.09 -19.83
C SER A 55 -5.97 12.33 -18.49
N VAL A 56 -6.26 11.27 -17.72
CA VAL A 56 -6.95 11.38 -16.42
C VAL A 56 -6.02 11.33 -15.20
N ARG A 57 -4.70 11.13 -15.41
CA ARG A 57 -3.71 11.00 -14.33
C ARG A 57 -3.67 12.21 -13.41
N GLY A 58 -3.83 13.42 -13.94
CA GLY A 58 -3.85 14.64 -13.13
C GLY A 58 -4.93 14.60 -12.05
N SER A 59 -6.16 14.28 -12.46
CA SER A 59 -7.32 14.16 -11.57
C SER A 59 -7.17 13.00 -10.56
N HIS A 60 -6.68 11.84 -11.02
CA HIS A 60 -6.40 10.71 -10.13
C HIS A 60 -5.37 11.08 -9.05
N MET A 61 -4.29 11.76 -9.42
CA MET A 61 -3.24 12.19 -8.47
C MET A 61 -3.73 13.27 -7.51
N ALA A 62 -4.60 14.19 -7.95
CA ALA A 62 -5.22 15.17 -7.06
C ALA A 62 -6.05 14.47 -5.99
N LYS A 63 -6.89 13.50 -6.37
CA LYS A 63 -7.71 12.75 -5.42
C LYS A 63 -6.88 11.89 -4.48
N ALA A 64 -5.87 11.20 -5.02
CA ALA A 64 -4.96 10.38 -4.24
C ALA A 64 -4.23 11.21 -3.18
N LYS A 65 -3.76 12.43 -3.52
CA LYS A 65 -3.12 13.36 -2.58
C LYS A 65 -4.01 13.75 -1.42
N GLU A 66 -5.29 14.02 -1.68
CA GLU A 66 -6.26 14.29 -0.61
C GLU A 66 -6.36 13.09 0.33
N ASP A 67 -6.41 11.88 -0.22
CA ASP A 67 -6.69 10.64 0.50
C ASP A 67 -5.47 10.03 1.21
N VAL A 68 -4.25 10.57 1.02
CA VAL A 68 -3.04 10.14 1.74
C VAL A 68 -3.23 10.34 3.24
N GLY A 69 -2.95 9.28 4.01
CA GLY A 69 -3.08 9.26 5.48
C GLY A 69 -4.49 8.99 5.98
N ARG A 70 -5.51 9.03 5.11
CA ARG A 70 -6.91 8.67 5.43
C ARG A 70 -7.27 7.30 4.87
N PHE A 71 -7.27 7.19 3.55
CA PHE A 71 -7.61 5.97 2.81
C PHE A 71 -6.37 5.36 2.14
N VAL A 72 -5.50 6.19 1.56
CA VAL A 72 -4.26 5.75 0.93
C VAL A 72 -3.12 5.80 1.94
N ILE A 73 -2.44 4.67 2.18
CA ILE A 73 -1.22 4.62 2.98
C ILE A 73 -0.02 4.98 2.11
N ARG A 74 0.12 4.28 0.97
CA ARG A 74 1.18 4.49 -0.02
C ARG A 74 0.80 3.81 -1.32
N GLY A 75 1.23 4.32 -2.47
CA GLY A 75 1.02 3.65 -3.74
C GLY A 75 1.86 4.25 -4.86
N GLY A 76 1.87 3.56 -6.00
CA GLY A 76 2.63 3.99 -7.17
C GLY A 76 2.20 3.28 -8.44
N ALA A 77 2.69 3.80 -9.57
CA ALA A 77 2.54 3.13 -10.86
C ALA A 77 3.42 1.89 -10.90
N MET A 78 2.87 0.78 -11.39
CA MET A 78 3.64 -0.39 -11.79
C MET A 78 4.31 -0.09 -13.12
N LEU A 79 5.60 -0.40 -13.21
CA LEU A 79 6.37 -0.25 -14.43
C LEU A 79 6.41 -1.57 -15.21
N ALA A 80 6.51 -1.46 -16.53
CA ALA A 80 6.71 -2.62 -17.39
C ALA A 80 8.06 -3.31 -17.03
N PRO A 81 8.18 -4.64 -17.13
CA PRO A 81 9.43 -5.35 -16.82
C PRO A 81 10.64 -4.89 -17.65
N ASP A 82 10.40 -4.37 -18.86
CA ASP A 82 11.39 -3.85 -19.81
C ASP A 82 11.61 -2.33 -19.66
N SER A 83 11.22 -1.74 -18.54
CA SER A 83 11.46 -0.32 -18.26
C SER A 83 12.92 -0.06 -17.93
N ASP A 84 13.49 1.00 -18.50
CA ASP A 84 14.79 1.53 -18.11
C ASP A 84 14.67 2.24 -16.75
N LEU A 85 15.07 1.55 -15.68
CA LEU A 85 14.93 2.06 -14.32
C LEU A 85 15.87 3.24 -14.03
N ASP A 86 17.03 3.31 -14.69
CA ASP A 86 17.99 4.39 -14.51
C ASP A 86 17.47 5.68 -15.16
N ALA A 87 16.95 5.57 -16.39
CA ALA A 87 16.27 6.69 -17.03
C ALA A 87 15.07 7.16 -16.20
N VAL A 88 14.25 6.23 -15.67
CA VAL A 88 13.11 6.58 -14.80
C VAL A 88 13.54 7.29 -13.53
N ALA A 89 14.64 6.87 -12.90
CA ALA A 89 15.21 7.52 -11.71
C ALA A 89 15.72 8.94 -12.03
N ALA A 90 16.26 9.15 -13.22
CA ALA A 90 16.68 10.45 -13.74
C ALA A 90 15.50 11.34 -14.22
N GLY A 91 14.25 10.89 -14.09
CA GLY A 91 13.06 11.65 -14.50
C GLY A 91 12.60 11.41 -15.94
N GLY A 92 13.15 10.39 -16.61
CA GLY A 92 12.77 9.93 -17.93
C GLY A 92 11.38 9.28 -18.00
N PRO A 93 10.96 8.84 -19.21
CA PRO A 93 9.63 8.31 -19.47
C PRO A 93 9.37 7.01 -18.70
N LYS A 94 8.19 6.91 -18.08
CA LYS A 94 7.76 5.74 -17.32
C LYS A 94 6.79 4.91 -18.15
N LYS A 95 7.19 3.70 -18.54
CA LYS A 95 6.28 2.71 -19.13
C LYS A 95 5.40 2.14 -18.01
N MET A 96 4.20 2.69 -17.85
CA MET A 96 3.28 2.29 -16.78
C MET A 96 2.31 1.21 -17.28
N ILE A 97 2.16 0.14 -16.51
CA ILE A 97 1.27 -1.00 -16.84
C ILE A 97 0.17 -1.23 -15.79
N GLY A 98 0.13 -0.40 -14.76
CA GLY A 98 -0.83 -0.55 -13.67
C GLY A 98 -0.49 0.27 -12.45
N SER A 99 -1.15 -0.03 -11.34
CA SER A 99 -0.93 0.61 -10.05
C SER A 99 -0.99 -0.42 -8.92
N VAL A 100 -0.11 -0.26 -7.93
CA VAL A 100 -0.22 -0.96 -6.64
C VAL A 100 -0.36 0.09 -5.54
N ILE A 101 -1.39 -0.06 -4.71
CA ILE A 101 -1.71 0.90 -3.65
C ILE A 101 -2.06 0.14 -2.38
N PHE A 102 -1.43 0.52 -1.27
CA PHE A 102 -1.81 0.11 0.07
C PHE A 102 -2.89 1.06 0.58
N VAL A 103 -4.05 0.51 0.90
CA VAL A 103 -5.21 1.27 1.37
C VAL A 103 -5.64 0.79 2.74
N ARG A 104 -6.36 1.65 3.47
CA ARG A 104 -6.92 1.37 4.77
C ARG A 104 -8.44 1.52 4.72
N GLY A 105 -9.15 0.56 5.28
CA GLY A 105 -10.62 0.59 5.37
C GLY A 105 -11.12 -0.36 6.43
N ASN A 106 -12.42 -0.29 6.74
CA ASN A 106 -12.98 -1.13 7.81
C ASN A 106 -13.50 -2.48 7.30
N SER A 107 -13.76 -2.60 6.01
CA SER A 107 -14.15 -3.85 5.37
C SER A 107 -13.72 -3.88 3.91
N LEU A 108 -13.72 -5.07 3.31
CA LEU A 108 -13.37 -5.22 1.89
C LEU A 108 -14.40 -4.55 0.98
N GLU A 109 -15.67 -4.55 1.37
CA GLU A 109 -16.78 -3.96 0.61
C GLU A 109 -16.65 -2.43 0.55
N GLU A 110 -16.32 -1.79 1.68
CA GLU A 110 -16.07 -0.35 1.75
C GLU A 110 -14.90 0.04 0.82
N VAL A 111 -13.79 -0.69 0.92
CA VAL A 111 -12.61 -0.46 0.08
C VAL A 111 -12.94 -0.66 -1.40
N THR A 112 -13.64 -1.74 -1.73
CA THR A 112 -14.01 -2.06 -3.11
C THR A 112 -14.91 -0.98 -3.70
N LYS A 113 -15.92 -0.51 -2.95
CA LYS A 113 -16.78 0.59 -3.40
C LYS A 113 -15.95 1.84 -3.69
N ARG A 114 -15.05 2.22 -2.77
CA ARG A 114 -14.20 3.40 -2.93
C ARG A 114 -13.25 3.30 -4.12
N VAL A 115 -12.73 2.10 -4.39
CA VAL A 115 -11.87 1.83 -5.56
C VAL A 115 -12.66 1.95 -6.87
N LYS A 116 -13.92 1.53 -6.91
CA LYS A 116 -14.78 1.63 -8.11
C LYS A 116 -15.17 3.08 -8.45
N GLU A 117 -15.14 3.98 -7.47
CA GLU A 117 -15.36 5.43 -7.66
C GLU A 117 -14.14 6.17 -8.25
N ASP A 118 -12.98 5.51 -8.31
CA ASP A 118 -11.75 6.10 -8.83
C ASP A 118 -11.84 6.39 -10.35
N ILE A 119 -11.26 7.51 -10.78
CA ILE A 119 -11.34 7.92 -12.19
C ILE A 119 -10.67 6.91 -13.13
N TYR A 120 -9.63 6.18 -12.70
CA TYR A 120 -9.07 5.10 -13.52
C TYR A 120 -10.02 3.92 -13.69
N TYR A 121 -10.95 3.70 -12.77
CA TYR A 121 -11.98 2.68 -12.91
C TYR A 121 -13.09 3.15 -13.85
N THR A 122 -13.60 4.37 -13.64
CA THR A 122 -14.74 4.89 -14.42
C THR A 122 -14.38 5.31 -15.85
N SER A 123 -13.12 5.68 -16.13
CA SER A 123 -12.62 5.97 -17.48
C SER A 123 -12.15 4.71 -18.24
N GLY A 124 -12.32 3.53 -17.64
CA GLY A 124 -11.98 2.24 -18.25
C GLY A 124 -10.47 1.99 -18.38
N VAL A 125 -9.62 2.74 -17.68
CA VAL A 125 -8.16 2.52 -17.67
C VAL A 125 -7.83 1.17 -17.02
N LYS A 126 -8.63 0.73 -16.05
CA LYS A 126 -8.53 -0.57 -15.38
C LYS A 126 -9.56 -1.54 -15.96
N ASN A 127 -9.20 -2.82 -16.07
CA ASN A 127 -10.16 -3.87 -16.39
C ASN A 127 -11.17 -3.98 -15.24
N GLY A 128 -12.44 -3.69 -15.52
CA GLY A 128 -13.55 -4.05 -14.63
C GLY A 128 -13.82 -5.54 -14.78
N HIS A 129 -13.28 -6.36 -13.87
CA HIS A 129 -13.72 -7.74 -13.71
C HIS A 129 -15.11 -7.79 -13.09
#